data_AF-A0A1Y1KT97-F1
#
_entry.id   AF-A0A1Y1KT97-F1
#
_cell.length_a   1.000
_cell.length_b   1.000
_cell.length_c   1.000
_cell.angle_alpha   90.00
_cell.angle_beta   90.00
_cell.angle_gamma   90.00
#
_symmetry.space_group_name_H-M   'P 1'
#
loop_
_entity.id
_entity.type
_entity.pdbx_description
1 polymer ?
#
loop_
_entity_poly.entity_id
_entity_poly.type
_entity_poly.pdbx_seq_one_letter_code
_entity_poly.pdbx_strand_id
1 'polypeptide(L)'
;KDKPLDPEPIQKWAEEGFAVVGITAPSTAIQAITDAVETLKKHDKVDTKDKIGIIIYESPQHALTSRLPPEIACIATFTEPFPSQSHIPTYFHTSNTPDDYAKTDNVTVSTYPNTQKHFILPGSATYDPSAASIAHTRNLVFLKKHIGGPVFDIEA
;
A
#
# COMPACT_ATOMS: atom_id res chain seq x y z
N LYS A 1 5.01 -5.22 -27.15
CA LYS A 1 5.39 -4.34 -26.02
C LYS A 1 6.21 -5.20 -25.09
N ASP A 2 7.49 -4.89 -24.89
CA ASP A 2 8.36 -5.72 -24.05
C ASP A 2 7.86 -5.69 -22.60
N LYS A 3 8.00 -6.83 -21.91
CA LYS A 3 7.61 -6.95 -20.51
C LYS A 3 8.51 -5.99 -19.69
N PRO A 4 7.94 -5.12 -18.85
CA PRO A 4 8.75 -4.26 -17.98
C PRO A 4 9.63 -5.10 -17.05
N LEU A 5 10.82 -4.58 -16.74
CA LEU A 5 11.79 -5.24 -15.86
C LEU A 5 11.37 -5.19 -14.39
N ASP A 6 10.50 -4.24 -14.02
CA ASP A 6 10.00 -4.11 -12.65
C ASP A 6 9.18 -5.36 -12.25
N PRO A 7 9.44 -5.91 -11.06
CA PRO A 7 8.70 -7.06 -10.56
C PRO A 7 7.27 -6.68 -10.14
N GLU A 8 6.37 -7.66 -10.19
CA GLU A 8 5.00 -7.50 -9.69
C GLU A 8 4.98 -7.17 -8.18
N PRO A 9 3.93 -6.49 -7.67
CA PRO A 9 3.91 -5.94 -6.31
C PRO A 9 4.35 -6.89 -5.20
N ILE A 10 3.93 -8.16 -5.23
CA ILE A 10 4.28 -9.14 -4.18
C ILE A 10 5.79 -9.33 -4.11
N GLN A 11 6.43 -9.55 -5.27
CA GLN A 11 7.88 -9.73 -5.33
C GLN A 11 8.59 -8.41 -4.99
N LYS A 12 8.10 -7.28 -5.52
CA LYS A 12 8.68 -5.96 -5.26
C LYS A 12 8.75 -5.63 -3.77
N TRP A 13 7.70 -5.93 -3.00
CA TRP A 13 7.69 -5.69 -1.55
C TRP A 13 8.48 -6.74 -0.75
N ALA A 14 8.57 -7.98 -1.25
CA ALA A 14 9.43 -9.00 -0.65
C ALA A 14 10.92 -8.65 -0.78
N GLU A 15 11.34 -8.07 -1.92
CA GLU A 15 12.71 -7.59 -2.16
C GLU A 15 13.11 -6.42 -1.23
N GLU A 16 12.13 -5.67 -0.71
CA GLU A 16 12.34 -4.64 0.31
C GLU A 16 12.49 -5.22 1.73
N GLY A 17 12.37 -6.54 1.90
CA GLY A 17 12.51 -7.26 3.18
C GLY A 17 11.21 -7.46 3.96
N PHE A 18 10.04 -7.23 3.36
CA PHE A 18 8.75 -7.48 4.01
C PHE A 18 8.26 -8.91 3.77
N ALA A 19 7.56 -9.49 4.75
CA ALA A 19 6.66 -10.60 4.50
C ALA A 19 5.37 -10.07 3.86
N VAL A 20 4.96 -10.68 2.74
CA VAL A 20 3.86 -10.14 1.91
C VAL A 20 2.80 -11.21 1.68
N VAL A 21 1.53 -10.86 1.89
CA VAL A 21 0.37 -11.65 1.45
C VAL A 21 -0.34 -10.87 0.36
N GLY A 22 -0.49 -11.48 -0.83
CA GLY A 22 -1.27 -10.92 -1.92
C GLY A 22 -2.73 -11.33 -1.84
N ILE A 23 -3.65 -10.36 -1.84
CA ILE A 23 -5.09 -10.61 -1.90
C ILE A 23 -5.55 -10.30 -3.32
N THR A 24 -6.04 -11.33 -4.04
CA THR A 24 -6.61 -11.21 -5.39
C THR A 24 -8.12 -11.48 -5.32
N ALA A 25 -8.87 -10.48 -4.89
CA ALA A 25 -10.33 -10.55 -4.82
C ALA A 25 -10.96 -9.35 -5.55
N PRO A 26 -12.13 -9.51 -6.20
CA PRO A 26 -12.80 -8.42 -6.93
C PRO A 26 -13.23 -7.26 -6.03
N SER A 27 -13.26 -7.46 -4.70
CA SER A 27 -13.49 -6.43 -3.71
C SER A 27 -12.67 -6.71 -2.46
N THR A 28 -12.29 -5.65 -1.74
CA THR A 28 -11.58 -5.72 -0.46
C THR A 28 -12.46 -6.36 0.61
N ALA A 29 -12.50 -7.69 0.62
CA ALA A 29 -13.23 -8.46 1.60
C ALA A 29 -12.51 -8.38 2.94
N ILE A 30 -13.18 -7.84 3.96
CA ILE A 30 -12.63 -7.73 5.32
C ILE A 30 -12.17 -9.09 5.84
N GLN A 31 -12.88 -10.18 5.50
CA GLN A 31 -12.46 -11.53 5.84
C GLN A 31 -11.08 -11.88 5.24
N ALA A 32 -10.82 -11.53 3.98
CA ALA A 32 -9.53 -11.79 3.36
C ALA A 32 -8.39 -10.98 4.02
N ILE A 33 -8.67 -9.74 4.45
CA ILE A 33 -7.72 -8.95 5.25
C ILE A 33 -7.45 -9.63 6.60
N THR A 34 -8.50 -10.06 7.29
CA THR A 34 -8.38 -10.77 8.57
C THR A 34 -7.57 -12.06 8.42
N ASP A 35 -7.84 -12.86 7.39
CA ASP A 35 -7.11 -14.11 7.12
C ASP A 35 -5.65 -13.84 6.78
N ALA A 36 -5.36 -12.77 6.02
CA ALA A 36 -4.01 -12.34 5.72
C ALA A 36 -3.24 -11.90 6.98
N VAL A 37 -3.87 -11.13 7.86
CA VAL A 37 -3.32 -10.72 9.16
C VAL A 37 -2.98 -11.95 10.01
N GLU A 38 -3.91 -12.89 10.13
CA GLU A 38 -3.70 -14.12 10.90
C GLU A 38 -2.60 -15.01 10.28
N THR A 39 -2.48 -15.04 8.96
CA THR A 39 -1.42 -15.75 8.26
C THR A 39 -0.05 -15.14 8.56
N LEU A 40 0.08 -13.81 8.45
CA LEU A 40 1.32 -13.10 8.75
C LEU A 40 1.74 -13.28 10.21
N LYS A 41 0.80 -13.21 11.16
CA LYS A 41 1.06 -13.43 12.59
C LYS A 41 1.59 -14.83 12.90
N LYS A 42 1.15 -15.85 12.16
CA LYS A 42 1.59 -17.24 12.35
C LYS A 42 2.91 -17.54 11.65
N HIS A 43 3.38 -16.67 10.77
CA HIS A 43 4.60 -16.91 10.02
C HIS A 43 5.85 -16.63 10.87
N ASP A 44 6.78 -17.59 10.91
CA ASP A 44 7.97 -17.50 11.78
C ASP A 44 9.01 -16.48 11.30
N LYS A 45 8.94 -16.06 10.04
CA LYS A 45 9.80 -15.01 9.46
C LYS A 45 9.23 -13.59 9.60
N VAL A 46 8.16 -13.41 10.38
CA VAL A 46 7.57 -12.10 10.66
C VAL A 46 7.96 -11.69 12.07
N ASP A 47 8.87 -10.71 12.17
CA ASP A 47 9.37 -10.23 13.46
C ASP A 47 8.35 -9.34 14.18
N THR A 48 7.73 -8.42 13.43
CA THR A 48 6.71 -7.49 13.95
C THR A 48 5.31 -8.00 13.57
N LYS A 49 4.58 -8.53 14.55
CA LYS A 49 3.29 -9.20 14.35
C LYS A 49 2.07 -8.34 14.72
N ASP A 50 2.30 -7.20 15.35
CA ASP A 50 1.27 -6.26 15.84
C ASP A 50 1.10 -5.02 14.96
N LYS A 51 1.93 -4.86 13.91
CA LYS A 51 1.87 -3.72 12.99
C LYS A 51 2.00 -4.19 11.54
N ILE A 52 0.90 -4.05 10.79
CA ILE A 52 0.78 -4.50 9.41
C ILE A 52 0.31 -3.32 8.55
N GLY A 53 0.94 -3.15 7.39
CA GLY A 53 0.57 -2.14 6.40
C GLY A 53 -0.23 -2.79 5.27
N ILE A 54 -1.22 -2.07 4.73
CA ILE A 54 -1.98 -2.51 3.56
C ILE A 54 -1.68 -1.58 2.39
N ILE A 55 -1.46 -2.16 1.21
CA ILE A 55 -1.33 -1.42 -0.04
C ILE A 55 -2.46 -1.85 -0.98
N ILE A 56 -3.28 -0.89 -1.40
CA ILE A 56 -4.47 -1.12 -2.20
C ILE A 56 -4.28 -0.51 -3.59
N TYR A 57 -4.21 -1.38 -4.60
CA TYR A 57 -4.09 -0.97 -6.01
C TYR A 57 -5.45 -0.80 -6.71
N GLU A 58 -6.53 -1.26 -6.06
CA GLU A 58 -7.91 -1.13 -6.50
C GLU A 58 -8.72 -0.21 -5.58
N SER A 59 -10.06 -0.32 -5.58
CA SER A 59 -10.92 0.52 -4.74
C SER A 59 -10.69 0.29 -3.24
N PRO A 60 -10.27 1.31 -2.47
CA PRO A 60 -10.03 1.17 -1.03
C PRO A 60 -11.28 1.38 -0.17
N GLN A 61 -12.45 1.64 -0.78
CA GLN A 61 -13.66 2.08 -0.08
C GLN A 61 -14.03 1.16 1.10
N HIS A 62 -14.03 -0.16 0.90
CA HIS A 62 -14.34 -1.10 1.97
C HIS A 62 -13.30 -1.10 3.10
N ALA A 63 -12.01 -0.97 2.79
CA ALA A 63 -10.97 -0.91 3.83
C ALA A 63 -11.04 0.40 4.64
N LEU A 64 -11.41 1.50 4.00
CA LEU A 64 -11.45 2.82 4.64
C LEU A 64 -12.76 3.14 5.36
N THR A 65 -13.79 2.31 5.20
CA THR A 65 -15.11 2.48 5.85
C THR A 65 -15.45 1.37 6.84
N SER A 66 -14.73 0.24 6.81
CA SER A 66 -14.99 -0.89 7.70
C SER A 66 -14.08 -0.88 8.93
N ARG A 67 -14.46 -1.66 9.94
CA ARG A 67 -13.58 -1.99 11.06
C ARG A 67 -12.53 -3.02 10.61
N LEU A 68 -11.29 -2.60 10.53
CA LEU A 68 -10.15 -3.48 10.22
C LEU A 68 -9.60 -4.16 11.49
N PRO A 69 -8.83 -5.25 11.33
CA PRO A 69 -8.06 -5.82 12.44
C PRO A 69 -7.19 -4.76 13.12
N PRO A 70 -7.04 -4.80 14.46
CA PRO A 70 -6.29 -3.79 15.21
C PRO A 70 -4.80 -3.72 14.84
N GLU A 71 -4.25 -4.77 14.22
CA GLU A 71 -2.87 -4.82 13.74
C GLU A 71 -2.63 -3.93 12.51
N ILE A 72 -3.68 -3.47 11.82
CA ILE A 72 -3.53 -2.60 10.66
C ILE A 72 -3.13 -1.19 11.11
N ALA A 73 -1.87 -0.85 10.90
CA ALA A 73 -1.27 0.40 11.38
C ALA A 73 -1.27 1.52 10.33
N CYS A 74 -1.35 1.19 9.04
CA CYS A 74 -1.44 2.17 7.96
C CYS A 74 -2.00 1.58 6.66
N ILE A 75 -2.49 2.46 5.79
CA ILE A 75 -3.02 2.11 4.46
C ILE A 75 -2.37 3.01 3.41
N ALA A 76 -1.87 2.44 2.33
CA ALA A 76 -1.51 3.17 1.12
C ALA A 76 -2.44 2.77 -0.02
N THR A 77 -2.89 3.72 -0.84
CA THR A 77 -3.85 3.44 -1.92
C THR A 77 -3.60 4.28 -3.16
N PHE A 78 -3.93 3.73 -4.32
CA PHE A 78 -3.75 4.39 -5.63
C PHE A 78 -5.09 4.86 -6.21
N THR A 79 -5.66 5.90 -5.59
CA THR A 79 -6.93 6.50 -5.99
C THR A 79 -6.96 7.98 -5.61
N GLU A 80 -7.91 8.73 -6.19
CA GLU A 80 -8.23 10.08 -5.72
C GLU A 80 -8.62 10.06 -4.24
N PRO A 81 -8.13 11.04 -3.45
CA PRO A 81 -8.44 11.11 -2.03
C PRO A 81 -9.92 11.48 -1.83
N PHE A 82 -10.52 10.88 -0.82
CA PHE A 82 -11.90 11.15 -0.42
C PHE A 82 -11.99 11.28 1.10
N PRO A 83 -13.02 11.94 1.64
CA PRO A 83 -13.23 12.02 3.08
C PRO A 83 -13.36 10.61 3.68
N SER A 84 -12.40 10.21 4.50
CA SER A 84 -12.44 8.95 5.24
C SER A 84 -12.60 9.23 6.73
N GLN A 85 -13.45 8.46 7.41
CA GLN A 85 -13.61 8.53 8.87
C GLN A 85 -12.60 7.63 9.60
N SER A 86 -11.71 6.95 8.86
CA SER A 86 -10.72 6.06 9.45
C SER A 86 -9.70 6.86 10.26
N HIS A 87 -9.40 6.41 11.47
CA HIS A 87 -8.27 6.93 12.26
C HIS A 87 -6.92 6.36 11.81
N ILE A 88 -6.93 5.42 10.87
CA ILE A 88 -5.72 4.77 10.37
C ILE A 88 -4.99 5.75 9.45
N PRO A 89 -3.68 6.01 9.68
CA PRO A 89 -2.86 6.79 8.76
C PRO A 89 -3.01 6.28 7.33
N THR A 90 -3.39 7.16 6.41
CA THR A 90 -3.70 6.79 5.02
C THR A 90 -2.88 7.63 4.03
N TYR A 91 -2.27 6.98 3.05
CA TYR A 91 -1.51 7.62 1.97
C TYR A 91 -2.21 7.41 0.62
N PHE A 92 -2.72 8.48 0.04
CA PHE A 92 -3.25 8.49 -1.33
C PHE A 92 -2.15 8.85 -2.35
N HIS A 93 -1.98 7.98 -3.33
CA HIS A 93 -1.26 8.24 -4.56
C HIS A 93 -2.29 8.46 -5.66
N THR A 94 -2.31 9.66 -6.24
CA THR A 94 -3.35 10.03 -7.20
C THR A 94 -2.78 10.71 -8.43
N SER A 95 -3.46 10.57 -9.57
CA SER A 95 -3.16 11.35 -10.77
C SER A 95 -3.69 12.78 -10.69
N ASN A 96 -4.74 12.99 -9.88
CA ASN A 96 -5.40 14.27 -9.67
C ASN A 96 -5.85 14.42 -8.20
N THR A 97 -5.62 15.59 -7.60
CA THR A 97 -6.18 15.90 -6.28
C THR A 97 -7.35 16.86 -6.49
N PRO A 98 -8.57 16.54 -6.02
CA PRO A 98 -9.70 17.46 -6.12
C PRO A 98 -9.39 18.81 -5.46
N ASP A 99 -9.78 19.90 -6.10
CA ASP A 99 -9.51 21.27 -5.63
C ASP A 99 -10.15 21.56 -4.25
N ASP A 100 -11.24 20.87 -3.94
CA ASP A 100 -11.99 20.96 -2.70
C ASP A 100 -11.56 19.94 -1.63
N TYR A 101 -10.51 19.14 -1.88
CA TYR A 101 -10.05 18.15 -0.93
C TYR A 101 -9.37 18.80 0.28
N ALA A 102 -10.09 18.83 1.41
CA ALA A 102 -9.54 19.23 2.69
C ALA A 102 -8.66 18.12 3.28
N LYS A 103 -7.35 18.38 3.37
CA LYS A 103 -6.40 17.47 4.03
C LYS A 103 -6.71 17.38 5.52
N THR A 104 -6.72 16.16 6.04
CA THR A 104 -6.78 15.86 7.47
C THR A 104 -5.40 15.42 7.97
N ASP A 105 -5.14 15.56 9.28
CA ASP A 105 -3.81 15.29 9.87
C ASP A 105 -3.33 13.84 9.69
N ASN A 106 -4.26 12.89 9.55
CA ASN A 106 -3.98 11.47 9.35
C ASN A 106 -3.87 11.06 7.87
N VAL A 107 -3.99 12.00 6.94
CA VAL A 107 -3.94 11.72 5.50
C VAL A 107 -2.75 12.39 4.83
N THR A 108 -1.99 11.58 4.11
CA THR A 108 -0.96 12.06 3.18
C THR A 108 -1.46 11.90 1.74
N VAL A 109 -1.20 12.89 0.89
CA VAL A 109 -1.57 12.83 -0.54
C VAL A 109 -0.35 13.18 -1.38
N SER A 110 -0.11 12.41 -2.43
CA SER A 110 0.89 12.71 -3.45
C SER A 110 0.30 12.58 -4.85
N THR A 111 0.51 13.63 -5.65
CA THR A 111 -0.02 13.74 -7.00
C THR A 111 1.05 13.38 -8.03
N TYR A 112 0.64 12.65 -9.06
CA TYR A 112 1.46 12.21 -10.18
C TYR A 112 0.79 12.68 -11.48
N PRO A 113 1.05 13.91 -11.94
CA PRO A 113 0.43 14.46 -13.13
C PRO A 113 0.68 13.57 -14.35
N ASN A 114 -0.28 13.56 -15.29
CA ASN A 114 -0.21 12.80 -16.55
C ASN A 114 -0.14 11.26 -16.40
N THR A 115 -0.44 10.73 -15.21
CA THR A 115 -0.60 9.29 -14.99
C THR A 115 -2.07 8.89 -15.10
N GLN A 116 -2.32 7.60 -15.30
CA GLN A 116 -3.67 7.02 -15.23
C GLN A 116 -3.76 6.00 -14.09
N LYS A 117 -4.96 5.49 -13.82
CA LYS A 117 -5.15 4.37 -12.89
C LYS A 117 -4.17 3.25 -13.23
N HIS A 118 -3.63 2.59 -12.19
CA HIS A 118 -2.68 1.47 -12.31
C HIS A 118 -1.31 1.82 -12.90
N PHE A 119 -0.92 3.11 -12.95
CA PHE A 119 0.42 3.51 -13.40
C PHE A 119 1.59 2.85 -12.64
N ILE A 120 1.33 2.37 -11.42
CA ILE A 120 2.30 1.69 -10.56
C ILE A 120 2.51 0.21 -10.91
N LEU A 121 1.58 -0.42 -11.65
CA LEU A 121 1.59 -1.87 -11.89
C LEU A 121 2.35 -2.21 -13.17
N PRO A 122 3.46 -2.97 -13.13
CA PRO A 122 4.26 -3.30 -14.32
C PRO A 122 3.44 -4.00 -15.42
N GLY A 123 2.52 -4.88 -15.05
CA GLY A 123 1.61 -5.52 -16.01
C GLY A 123 0.56 -4.61 -16.66
N SER A 124 0.43 -3.35 -16.24
CA SER A 124 -0.61 -2.44 -16.74
C SER A 124 -0.23 -1.78 -18.08
N ALA A 125 -1.24 -1.56 -18.94
CA ALA A 125 -1.08 -0.76 -20.15
C ALA A 125 -0.66 0.69 -19.86
N THR A 126 -1.02 1.19 -18.68
CA THR A 126 -0.79 2.55 -18.18
C THR A 126 0.46 2.69 -17.31
N TYR A 127 1.28 1.63 -17.20
CA TYR A 127 2.50 1.63 -16.39
C TYR A 127 3.40 2.82 -16.74
N ASP A 128 3.74 3.61 -15.73
CA ASP A 128 4.70 4.72 -15.81
C ASP A 128 5.86 4.42 -14.84
N PRO A 129 7.04 4.00 -15.33
CA PRO A 129 8.15 3.59 -14.47
C PRO A 129 8.71 4.73 -13.61
N SER A 130 8.64 5.97 -14.08
CA SER A 130 9.15 7.12 -13.33
C SER A 130 8.24 7.45 -12.15
N ALA A 131 6.94 7.59 -12.41
CA ALA A 131 5.94 7.81 -11.37
C ALA A 131 5.86 6.61 -10.42
N ALA A 132 5.97 5.39 -10.94
CA ALA A 132 5.99 4.16 -10.15
C ALA A 132 7.17 4.13 -9.15
N SER A 133 8.38 4.46 -9.61
CA SER A 133 9.58 4.52 -8.76
C SER A 133 9.47 5.57 -7.65
N ILE A 134 8.95 6.76 -7.97
CA ILE A 134 8.73 7.83 -6.99
C ILE A 134 7.66 7.42 -5.97
N ALA A 135 6.55 6.83 -6.43
CA ALA A 135 5.48 6.34 -5.55
C ALA A 135 5.95 5.21 -4.64
N HIS A 136 6.74 4.28 -5.16
CA HIS A 136 7.33 3.19 -4.38
C HIS A 136 8.22 3.71 -3.25
N THR A 137 9.16 4.62 -3.57
CA THR A 137 10.05 5.24 -2.56
C THR A 137 9.26 5.97 -1.46
N ARG A 138 8.23 6.73 -1.85
CA ARG A 138 7.35 7.43 -0.90
C ARG A 138 6.58 6.45 -0.01
N ASN A 139 6.07 5.36 -0.58
CA ASN A 139 5.41 4.30 0.18
C ASN A 139 6.37 3.61 1.15
N LEU A 140 7.61 3.35 0.76
CA LEU A 140 8.60 2.74 1.64
C LEU A 140 8.84 3.59 2.89
N VAL A 141 8.99 4.91 2.72
CA VAL A 141 9.14 5.86 3.84
C VAL A 141 7.89 5.86 4.74
N PHE A 142 6.71 5.87 4.13
CA PHE A 142 5.44 5.85 4.86
C PHE A 142 5.25 4.57 5.66
N LEU A 143 5.48 3.40 5.05
CA LEU A 143 5.41 2.11 5.72
C LEU A 143 6.40 2.05 6.88
N LYS A 144 7.67 2.40 6.65
CA LYS A 144 8.70 2.39 7.70
C LYS A 144 8.34 3.24 8.92
N LYS A 145 7.67 4.38 8.71
CA LYS A 145 7.18 5.24 9.79
C LYS A 145 6.11 4.56 10.66
N HIS A 146 5.24 3.74 10.07
CA HIS A 146 4.05 3.22 10.75
C HIS A 146 4.18 1.77 11.23
N ILE A 147 4.88 0.92 10.47
CA ILE A 147 5.06 -0.50 10.79
C ILE A 147 6.50 -0.86 11.15
N GLY A 148 7.42 0.11 11.11
CA GLY A 148 8.85 -0.15 11.21
C GLY A 148 9.43 -0.60 9.86
N GLY A 149 10.75 -0.75 9.81
CA GLY A 149 11.44 -1.26 8.63
C GLY A 149 12.18 -2.55 8.95
N PRO A 150 12.42 -3.42 7.95
CA PRO A 150 13.33 -4.53 8.13
C PRO A 150 14.70 -4.00 8.53
N VAL A 151 15.22 -4.54 9.63
CA VAL A 151 16.56 -4.26 10.13
C VAL A 151 17.48 -5.29 9.48
N PHE A 152 18.27 -4.86 8.51
CA PHE A 152 19.29 -5.72 7.91
C PHE A 152 20.52 -5.67 8.81
N ASP A 153 20.69 -6.68 9.66
CA ASP A 153 21.95 -6.91 10.33
C ASP A 153 22.94 -7.50 9.32
N ILE A 154 23.83 -6.64 8.82
CA ILE A 154 24.88 -7.00 7.86
C ILE A 154 26.13 -7.57 8.53
N GLU A 155 26.14 -7.69 9.87
CA GLU A 155 27.31 -8.15 10.64
C GLU A 155 27.06 -9.43 11.46
N ALA A 156 25.88 -10.05 11.34
CA ALA A 156 25.50 -11.28 12.07
C ALA A 156 26.04 -12.58 11.45
#